data_AF-A0A5E4J7K6-F1
#
_entry.id   AF-A0A5E4J7K6-F1
#
_cell.length_a   1.000
_cell.length_b   1.000
_cell.length_c   1.000
_cell.angle_alpha   90.00
_cell.angle_beta   90.00
_cell.angle_gamma   90.00
#
_symmetry.space_group_name_H-M   'P 1'
#
loop_
_entity.id
_entity.type
_entity.pdbx_description
1 polymer ?
#
loop_
_entity_poly.entity_id
_entity_poly.type
_entity_poly.pdbx_seq_one_letter_code
_entity_poly.pdbx_strand_id
1 'polypeptide(L)'
;MTVTLRDRSVRVIPLSELAGYVRPGCKACTDFTARQSDISVGGVGSAPGMSSVIIRTPEGLGLFKIAEEMGFLESWDGVRIDTIEKVGRRKLERHCI
;
A
#
# COMPACT_ATOMS: atom_id res chain seq x y z
N MET A 1 5.26 1.12 -13.79
CA MET A 1 4.16 0.16 -13.59
C MET A 1 4.45 -1.05 -14.44
N THR A 2 4.32 -2.25 -13.86
CA THR A 2 4.54 -3.51 -14.56
C THR A 2 3.18 -4.17 -14.81
N VAL A 3 2.94 -4.62 -16.05
CA VAL A 3 1.71 -5.28 -16.47
C VAL A 3 2.08 -6.67 -16.97
N THR A 4 1.48 -7.70 -16.38
CA THR A 4 1.60 -9.09 -16.85
C THR A 4 0.39 -9.42 -17.72
N LEU A 5 0.62 -9.78 -18.98
CA LEU A 5 -0.41 -10.14 -19.95
C LEU A 5 -0.81 -11.62 -19.81
N ARG A 6 -1.93 -12.01 -20.43
CA ARG A 6 -2.45 -13.39 -20.36
C ARG A 6 -1.48 -14.44 -20.91
N ASP A 7 -0.68 -14.05 -21.90
CA ASP A 7 0.40 -14.87 -22.47
C ASP A 7 1.66 -14.91 -21.59
N ARG A 8 1.60 -14.35 -20.38
CA ARG A 8 2.70 -14.19 -19.41
C ARG A 8 3.79 -13.24 -19.85
N SER A 9 3.64 -12.55 -20.98
CA SER A 9 4.56 -11.48 -21.33
C SER A 9 4.41 -10.30 -20.38
N VAL A 10 5.53 -9.62 -20.10
CA VAL A 10 5.58 -8.50 -19.17
C VAL A 10 5.85 -7.21 -19.93
N ARG A 11 5.05 -6.19 -19.65
CA ARG A 11 5.25 -4.83 -20.16
C ARG A 11 5.54 -3.88 -19.01
N VAL A 12 6.55 -3.05 -19.18
CA VAL A 12 6.90 -1.99 -18.22
C VAL A 12 6.50 -0.66 -18.81
N ILE A 13 5.61 0.05 -18.13
CA ILE A 13 5.13 1.38 -18.49
C ILE A 13 5.68 2.37 -17.45
N PRO A 14 6.49 3.37 -17.85
CA PRO A 14 6.97 4.41 -16.94
C PRO A 14 5.82 5.14 -16.24
N LEU A 15 5.94 5.37 -14.92
CA LEU A 15 4.88 6.06 -14.16
C LEU A 15 4.68 7.52 -14.60
N SER A 16 5.72 8.16 -15.16
CA SER A 16 5.66 9.52 -15.70
C SER A 16 4.65 9.65 -16.84
N GLU A 17 4.55 8.64 -17.70
CA GLU A 17 3.59 8.61 -18.82
C GLU A 17 2.14 8.53 -18.35
N LEU A 18 1.91 8.03 -17.13
CA LEU A 18 0.57 7.90 -16.55
C LEU A 18 0.08 9.18 -15.83
N ALA A 19 0.95 10.19 -15.66
CA ALA A 19 0.65 11.37 -14.86
C ALA A 19 -0.59 12.15 -15.35
N GLY A 20 -0.79 12.21 -16.67
CA GLY A 20 -1.94 12.89 -17.30
C GLY A 20 -3.28 12.21 -17.04
N TYR A 21 -3.29 10.93 -16.66
CA TYR A 21 -4.50 10.13 -16.45
C TYR A 21 -4.94 10.08 -14.97
N VAL A 22 -4.22 10.77 -14.08
CA VAL A 22 -4.57 10.85 -12.65
C VAL A 22 -5.78 11.74 -12.46
N ARG A 23 -6.83 11.22 -11.80
CA ARG A 23 -8.04 12.00 -11.47
C ARG A 23 -7.68 13.25 -10.66
N PRO A 24 -8.27 14.43 -10.97
CA PRO A 24 -7.98 15.67 -10.25
C PRO A 24 -8.11 15.56 -8.73
N GLY A 25 -9.17 14.90 -8.22
CA GLY A 25 -9.36 14.70 -6.78
C GLY A 25 -8.24 13.92 -6.08
N CYS A 26 -7.53 13.03 -6.81
CA CYS A 26 -6.40 12.31 -6.23
C CYS A 26 -5.19 13.22 -5.97
N LYS A 27 -5.09 14.36 -6.67
CA LYS A 27 -4.05 15.36 -6.44
C LYS A 27 -4.24 16.14 -5.15
N ALA A 28 -5.47 16.17 -4.60
CA ALA A 28 -5.83 16.84 -3.34
C ALA A 28 -5.91 15.87 -2.12
N CYS A 29 -5.72 14.56 -2.33
CA CYS A 29 -5.68 13.57 -1.26
C CYS A 29 -4.31 13.51 -0.54
N THR A 30 -4.30 13.79 0.76
CA THR A 30 -3.12 13.75 1.65
C THR A 30 -2.92 12.40 2.36
N ASP A 31 -3.80 11.43 2.14
CA ASP A 31 -3.77 10.13 2.82
C ASP A 31 -3.13 9.05 1.93
N PHE A 32 -2.02 8.47 2.38
CA PHE A 32 -1.34 7.38 1.70
C PHE A 32 -1.66 5.99 2.27
N THR A 33 -1.90 5.91 3.58
CA THR A 33 -1.95 4.65 4.32
C THR A 33 -3.33 4.38 4.92
N ALA A 34 -4.38 5.00 4.38
CA ALA A 34 -5.76 4.88 4.87
C ALA A 34 -5.83 5.10 6.38
N ARG A 35 -5.40 6.28 6.86
CA ARG A 35 -5.13 6.53 8.28
C ARG A 35 -6.35 6.35 9.19
N GLN A 36 -7.56 6.37 8.65
CA GLN A 36 -8.80 6.22 9.38
C GLN A 36 -9.34 4.78 9.41
N SER A 37 -8.64 3.80 8.85
CA SER A 37 -9.06 2.39 8.90
C SER A 37 -8.55 1.68 10.15
N ASP A 38 -9.30 0.68 10.63
CA ASP A 38 -8.86 -0.22 11.70
C ASP A 38 -7.60 -1.01 11.31
N ILE A 39 -7.57 -1.48 10.06
CA ILE A 39 -6.46 -2.19 9.43
C ILE A 39 -6.21 -1.57 8.06
N SER A 40 -4.96 -1.26 7.73
CA SER A 40 -4.54 -0.79 6.42
C SER A 40 -3.59 -1.83 5.81
N VAL A 41 -3.80 -2.21 4.54
CA VAL A 41 -3.02 -3.24 3.84
C VAL A 41 -2.45 -2.69 2.54
N GLY A 42 -1.17 -2.93 2.26
CA GLY A 42 -0.56 -2.53 0.98
C GLY A 42 0.81 -3.16 0.73
N GLY A 43 1.25 -3.20 -0.53
CA GLY A 43 2.50 -3.87 -0.92
C GLY A 43 3.79 -3.03 -0.77
N VAL A 44 3.70 -1.77 -0.36
CA VAL A 44 4.92 -0.94 -0.17
C VAL A 44 5.58 -1.33 1.14
N GLY A 45 6.89 -1.60 1.08
CA GLY A 45 7.67 -1.99 2.24
C GLY A 45 7.59 -3.47 2.62
N SER A 46 6.81 -4.27 1.89
CA SER A 46 6.75 -5.72 2.06
C SER A 46 7.68 -6.46 1.09
N ALA A 47 7.97 -7.72 1.41
CA ALA A 47 8.64 -8.62 0.49
C ALA A 47 7.73 -9.01 -0.69
N PRO A 48 8.27 -9.47 -1.83
CA PRO A 48 7.46 -9.99 -2.92
C PRO A 48 6.53 -11.12 -2.46
N GLY A 49 5.26 -11.06 -2.85
CA GLY A 49 4.24 -12.02 -2.42
C GLY A 49 3.61 -11.74 -1.05
N MET A 50 4.10 -10.72 -0.33
CA MET A 50 3.62 -10.33 1.00
C MET A 50 2.98 -8.95 0.96
N SER A 51 2.20 -8.62 1.99
CA SER A 51 1.64 -7.26 2.20
C SER A 51 2.11 -6.68 3.52
N SER A 52 2.35 -5.38 3.53
CA SER A 52 2.52 -4.60 4.76
C SER A 52 1.15 -4.35 5.37
N VAL A 53 1.01 -4.61 6.68
CA VAL A 53 -0.23 -4.43 7.43
C VAL A 53 0.02 -3.43 8.55
N ILE A 54 -0.83 -2.40 8.65
CA ILE A 54 -0.82 -1.42 9.73
C ILE A 54 -2.13 -1.57 10.50
N ILE A 55 -2.03 -1.98 11.76
CA ILE A 55 -3.17 -2.15 12.67
C ILE A 55 -3.25 -0.90 13.55
N ARG A 56 -4.43 -0.28 13.66
CA ARG A 56 -4.61 1.00 14.37
C ARG A 56 -5.48 0.89 15.61
N THR A 57 -6.55 0.09 15.53
CA THR A 57 -7.57 0.02 16.58
C THR A 57 -7.54 -1.34 17.29
N PRO A 58 -8.05 -1.41 18.54
CA PRO A 58 -8.22 -2.67 19.25
C PRO A 58 -9.05 -3.70 18.48
N GLU A 59 -10.11 -3.25 17.81
CA GLU A 59 -11.00 -4.07 16.99
C GLU A 59 -10.24 -4.65 15.79
N GLY A 60 -9.43 -3.83 15.11
CA GLY A 60 -8.55 -4.28 14.03
C GLY A 60 -7.54 -5.32 14.49
N LEU A 61 -6.95 -5.14 15.69
CA LEU A 61 -6.03 -6.12 16.27
C LEU A 61 -6.72 -7.44 16.59
N GLY A 62 -7.93 -7.39 17.15
CA GLY A 62 -8.73 -8.57 17.44
C GLY A 62 -9.03 -9.37 16.17
N LEU A 63 -9.51 -8.71 15.12
CA LEU A 63 -9.79 -9.35 13.83
C LEU A 63 -8.54 -9.96 13.18
N PHE A 64 -7.41 -9.24 13.23
CA PHE A 64 -6.15 -9.75 12.68
C PHE A 64 -5.68 -11.03 13.40
N LYS A 65 -5.72 -11.04 14.73
CA LYS A 65 -5.33 -12.22 15.53
C LYS A 65 -6.24 -13.41 15.29
N ILE A 66 -7.56 -13.20 15.22
CA ILE A 66 -8.50 -14.27 14.88
C ILE A 66 -8.17 -14.87 13.51
N ALA A 67 -7.87 -14.03 12.51
CA ALA A 67 -7.51 -14.52 11.18
C ALA A 67 -6.19 -15.32 11.18
N GLU A 68 -5.21 -14.90 11.98
CA GLU A 68 -3.95 -15.62 12.17
C GLU A 68 -4.16 -16.96 12.90
N GLU A 69 -4.89 -16.97 14.02
CA GLU A 69 -5.20 -18.16 14.81
C GLU A 69 -6.01 -19.20 14.02
N MET A 70 -6.89 -18.74 13.13
CA MET A 70 -7.66 -19.60 12.22
C MET A 70 -6.85 -20.09 11.01
N GLY A 71 -5.60 -19.63 10.84
CA GLY A 71 -4.74 -20.01 9.72
C GLY A 71 -5.15 -19.41 8.38
N PHE A 72 -5.92 -18.32 8.36
CA PHE A 72 -6.26 -17.60 7.13
C PHE A 72 -5.12 -16.73 6.61
N LEU A 73 -4.21 -16.34 7.50
CA LEU A 73 -3.01 -15.59 7.17
C LEU A 73 -1.85 -16.03 8.04
N GLU A 74 -0.65 -15.74 7.55
CA GLU A 74 0.60 -15.86 8.28
C GLU A 74 1.24 -14.47 8.35
N SER A 75 1.93 -14.17 9.44
CA SER A 75 2.57 -12.87 9.64
C SER A 75 4.07 -13.01 9.94
N TRP A 76 4.85 -12.03 9.51
CA TRP A 76 6.29 -11.96 9.72
C TRP A 76 6.74 -10.54 9.97
N ASP A 77 7.81 -10.41 10.73
CA ASP A 77 8.55 -9.16 10.87
C ASP A 77 9.34 -8.83 9.59
N GLY A 78 9.80 -7.58 9.49
CA GLY A 78 10.69 -7.13 8.40
C GLY A 78 10.08 -6.10 7.44
N VAL A 79 8.95 -5.49 7.81
CA VAL A 79 8.37 -4.38 7.06
C VAL A 79 9.36 -3.21 6.99
N ARG A 80 9.63 -2.72 5.79
CA ARG A 80 10.49 -1.54 5.54
C ARG A 80 9.73 -0.24 5.77
N ILE A 81 9.62 0.14 7.04
CA ILE A 81 8.90 1.34 7.50
C ILE A 81 9.43 2.61 6.82
N ASP A 82 10.76 2.73 6.68
CA ASP A 82 11.44 3.85 6.02
C ASP A 82 10.91 4.13 4.61
N THR A 83 10.60 3.07 3.87
CA THR A 83 10.10 3.14 2.50
C THR A 83 8.64 3.59 2.47
N ILE A 84 7.82 3.11 3.41
CA ILE A 84 6.42 3.52 3.55
C ILE A 84 6.34 5.01 3.89
N GLU A 85 7.15 5.47 4.85
CA GLU A 85 7.22 6.88 5.24
C GLU A 85 7.67 7.78 4.07
N LYS A 86 8.71 7.36 3.34
CA LYS A 86 9.22 8.10 2.17
C LYS A 86 8.13 8.31 1.11
N VAL A 87 7.38 7.26 0.77
CA VAL A 87 6.32 7.37 -0.25
C VAL A 87 5.12 8.16 0.29
N GLY A 88 4.77 7.96 1.56
CA GLY A 88 3.73 8.75 2.23
C GLY A 88 4.03 10.25 2.21
N ARG A 89 5.28 10.63 2.50
CA ARG A 89 5.74 12.03 2.44
C ARG A 89 5.61 12.61 1.03
N ARG A 90 6.01 11.86 0.00
CA ARG A 90 5.84 12.31 -1.40
C ARG A 90 4.38 12.56 -1.78
N LYS A 91 3.42 11.83 -1.20
CA LYS A 91 1.99 12.09 -1.42
C LYS A 91 1.51 13.37 -0.72
N LEU A 92 2.07 13.66 0.45
CA LEU A 92 1.80 14.90 1.20
C LEU A 92 2.38 16.13 0.49
N GLU A 93 3.60 16.05 -0.01
CA GLU A 93 4.30 17.17 -0.68
C GLU A 93 3.67 17.54 -2.03
N ARG A 94 2.93 16.62 -2.65
CA ARG A 94 2.23 16.83 -3.94
C ARG A 94 1.09 17.85 -3.88
N HIS A 95 0.70 18.34 -2.70
CA HIS A 95 -0.33 19.38 -2.49
C HIS A 95 0.15 20.82 -2.62
N CYS A 96 1.46 21.05 -2.68
CA CYS A 96 2.01 22.41 -2.65
C CYS A 96 2.33 22.95 -4.04
N ILE A 97 1.34 23.10 -4.94
CA ILE A 97 1.30 24.16 -5.98
C ILE A 97 -0.14 24.34 -6.49
#